data_AF-A0A3M2XHH5-F1
#
_entry.id   AF-A0A3M2XHH5-F1
#
_cell.length_a   1.000
_cell.length_b   1.000
_cell.length_c   1.000
_cell.angle_alpha   90.00
_cell.angle_beta   90.00
_cell.angle_gamma   90.00
#
_symmetry.space_group_name_H-M   'P 1'
#
loop_
_entity.id
_entity.type
_entity.pdbx_description
1 polymer ?
#
loop_
_entity_poly.entity_id
_entity_poly.type
_entity_poly.pdbx_seq_one_letter_code
_entity_poly.pdbx_strand_id
1 'polypeptide(L)'
;HFTADKEPVQAIGAYIKAKLEMSRDHPAESRLFCMEVMQGAPLIQGELQHPLRDTVQAKVAVIQHWIDSGQLAPINPHHLIFTLWATTQHYADFRTQVEAVTGKTLDDPVFFEEVLASLRSMVLDGILPRTA
;
A
#
# COMPACT_ATOMS: atom_id res chain seq x y z
N HIS A 1 8.94 4.78 6.72
CA HIS A 1 9.27 4.71 5.28
C HIS A 1 9.33 6.08 4.61
N PHE A 2 8.35 6.97 4.83
CA PHE A 2 8.25 8.26 4.14
C PHE A 2 8.90 9.38 4.97
N THR A 3 10.05 9.86 4.52
CA THR A 3 10.72 11.06 5.03
C THR A 3 11.29 11.82 3.82
N ALA A 4 11.33 13.15 3.88
CA ALA A 4 11.66 13.99 2.71
C ALA A 4 13.06 13.75 2.14
N ASP A 5 14.00 13.31 2.99
CA ASP A 5 15.40 13.00 2.68
C ASP A 5 15.61 11.66 1.95
N LYS A 6 14.56 10.81 1.86
CA LYS A 6 14.66 9.51 1.20
C LYS A 6 14.35 9.60 -0.28
N GLU A 7 15.03 8.75 -1.04
CA GLU A 7 14.72 8.53 -2.46
C GLU A 7 13.31 7.90 -2.59
N PRO A 8 12.39 8.50 -3.36
CA PRO A 8 10.98 8.10 -3.38
C PRO A 8 10.74 6.65 -3.80
N VAL A 9 11.44 6.18 -4.84
CA VAL A 9 11.24 4.84 -5.41
C VAL A 9 11.63 3.77 -4.38
N GLN A 10 12.77 3.93 -3.72
CA GLN A 10 13.23 3.07 -2.63
C GLN A 10 12.26 3.13 -1.43
N ALA A 11 11.82 4.32 -1.03
CA ALA A 11 10.92 4.48 0.11
C ALA A 11 9.55 3.78 -0.12
N ILE A 12 8.97 3.96 -1.31
CA ILE A 12 7.70 3.36 -1.70
C ILE A 12 7.87 1.85 -1.93
N GLY A 13 8.94 1.41 -2.60
CA GLY A 13 9.25 0.00 -2.80
C GLY A 13 9.50 -0.77 -1.50
N ALA A 14 10.08 -0.12 -0.49
CA ALA A 14 10.20 -0.67 0.86
C ALA A 14 8.86 -0.73 1.60
N TYR A 15 8.00 0.27 1.40
CA TYR A 15 6.66 0.29 1.99
C TYR A 15 5.75 -0.79 1.41
N ILE A 16 5.80 -1.05 0.10
CA ILE A 16 5.09 -2.18 -0.55
C ILE A 16 5.50 -3.50 0.11
N LYS A 17 6.81 -3.74 0.26
CA LYS A 17 7.33 -4.96 0.89
C LYS A 17 6.81 -5.10 2.32
N ALA A 18 6.93 -4.05 3.14
CA ALA A 18 6.46 -4.07 4.52
C ALA A 18 4.95 -4.34 4.61
N LYS A 19 4.14 -3.78 3.71
CA LYS A 19 2.70 -4.03 3.67
C LYS A 19 2.35 -5.45 3.23
N LEU A 20 3.09 -6.04 2.28
CA LEU A 20 2.92 -7.44 1.91
C LEU A 20 3.34 -8.39 3.04
N GLU A 21 4.42 -8.08 3.77
CA GLU A 21 4.83 -8.82 4.97
C GLU A 21 3.70 -8.80 6.01
N MET A 22 3.09 -7.64 6.27
CA MET A 22 1.90 -7.56 7.14
C MET A 22 0.73 -8.40 6.60
N SER A 23 0.46 -8.38 5.30
CA SER A 23 -0.60 -9.20 4.69
C SER A 23 -0.33 -10.71 4.84
N ARG A 24 0.93 -11.14 4.84
CA ARG A 24 1.33 -12.54 5.06
C ARG A 24 1.27 -12.93 6.54
N ASP A 25 1.86 -12.10 7.39
CA ASP A 25 2.12 -12.43 8.80
C ASP A 25 0.89 -12.17 9.69
N HIS A 26 0.05 -11.20 9.31
CA HIS A 26 -1.14 -10.75 10.07
C HIS A 26 -2.44 -10.75 9.23
N PRO A 27 -2.77 -11.82 8.49
CA PRO A 27 -3.89 -11.81 7.55
C PRO A 27 -5.26 -11.73 8.24
N ALA A 28 -5.37 -12.22 9.48
CA ALA A 28 -6.60 -12.13 10.27
C ALA A 28 -6.91 -10.69 10.69
N GLU A 29 -5.87 -9.91 11.05
CA GLU A 29 -6.00 -8.50 11.43
C GLU A 29 -6.40 -7.64 10.23
N SER A 30 -5.80 -7.88 9.06
CA SER A 30 -6.21 -7.22 7.80
C SER A 30 -7.69 -7.47 7.50
N ARG A 31 -8.14 -8.73 7.58
CA ARG A 31 -9.54 -9.10 7.34
C ARG A 31 -10.49 -8.48 8.35
N LEU A 32 -10.13 -8.47 9.65
CA LEU A 32 -10.94 -7.85 10.68
C LEU A 32 -11.15 -6.35 10.41
N PHE A 33 -10.06 -5.64 10.10
CA PHE A 33 -10.11 -4.23 9.71
C PHE A 33 -10.98 -4.02 8.46
N CYS A 34 -10.79 -4.84 7.42
CA CYS A 34 -11.55 -4.76 6.18
C CYS A 34 -13.06 -4.96 6.41
N MET A 35 -13.46 -5.97 7.18
CA MET A 35 -14.87 -6.22 7.51
C MET A 35 -15.51 -5.07 8.29
N GLU A 36 -14.80 -4.52 9.27
CA GLU A 36 -15.27 -3.37 10.03
C GLU A 36 -15.48 -2.14 9.12
N VAL A 37 -14.54 -1.85 8.22
CA VAL A 37 -14.67 -0.76 7.23
C VAL A 37 -15.85 -1.01 6.28
N MET A 38 -16.03 -2.24 5.78
CA MET A 38 -17.15 -2.58 4.89
C MET A 38 -18.52 -2.41 5.54
N GLN A 39 -18.60 -2.52 6.86
CA GLN A 39 -19.82 -2.27 7.65
C GLN A 39 -20.06 -0.77 7.93
N GLY A 40 -19.19 0.12 7.42
CA GLY A 40 -19.27 1.56 7.67
C GLY A 40 -18.49 2.01 8.91
N ALA A 41 -17.57 1.18 9.41
CA ALA A 41 -16.69 1.46 10.55
C ALA A 41 -17.42 1.88 11.86
N PRO A 42 -18.49 1.19 12.28
CA PRO A 42 -19.29 1.58 13.44
C PRO A 42 -18.49 1.73 14.75
N LEU A 43 -17.40 0.99 14.92
CA LEU A 43 -16.55 0.98 16.12
C LEU A 43 -15.26 1.77 15.93
N ILE A 44 -14.75 1.88 14.69
CA ILE A 44 -13.44 2.49 14.42
C ILE A 44 -13.51 3.84 13.70
N GLN A 45 -14.70 4.42 13.46
CA GLN A 45 -14.83 5.69 12.75
C GLN A 45 -13.96 6.81 13.35
N GLY A 46 -13.86 6.89 14.68
CA GLY A 46 -13.00 7.86 15.35
C GLY A 46 -11.51 7.66 15.06
N GLU A 47 -11.06 6.40 15.03
CA GLU A 47 -9.68 6.03 14.66
C GLU A 47 -9.37 6.40 13.20
N LEU A 48 -10.34 6.23 12.30
CA LEU A 48 -10.21 6.60 10.89
C LEU A 48 -10.15 8.12 10.70
N GLN A 49 -11.01 8.87 11.37
CA GLN A 49 -11.15 10.32 11.21
C GLN A 49 -10.02 11.13 11.86
N HIS A 50 -9.31 10.55 12.83
CA HIS A 50 -8.26 11.22 13.58
C HIS A 50 -6.89 10.53 13.42
N PRO A 51 -6.50 9.49 14.18
CA PRO A 51 -5.19 8.84 14.06
C PRO A 51 -4.77 8.46 12.65
N LEU A 52 -5.66 7.81 11.89
CA LEU A 52 -5.36 7.39 10.53
C LEU A 52 -5.23 8.61 9.62
N ARG A 53 -6.15 9.58 9.72
CA ARG A 53 -6.12 10.81 8.92
C ARG A 53 -4.81 11.57 9.13
N ASP A 54 -4.37 11.74 10.37
CA ASP A 54 -3.14 12.47 10.69
C ASP A 54 -1.90 11.73 10.15
N THR A 55 -1.89 10.40 10.28
CA THR A 55 -0.84 9.54 9.70
C THR A 55 -0.78 9.65 8.18
N VAL A 56 -1.94 9.70 7.51
CA VAL A 56 -2.03 9.88 6.06
C VAL A 56 -1.56 11.27 5.66
N GLN A 57 -1.99 12.32 6.37
CA GLN A 57 -1.58 13.70 6.05
C GLN A 57 -0.06 13.88 6.13
N ALA A 58 0.59 13.28 7.12
CA ALA A 58 2.05 13.30 7.21
C ALA A 58 2.73 12.65 5.98
N LYS A 59 2.19 11.53 5.48
CA LYS A 59 2.72 10.88 4.27
C LYS A 59 2.42 11.68 3.01
N VAL A 60 1.23 12.25 2.91
CA VAL A 60 0.82 13.13 1.79
C VAL A 60 1.76 14.30 1.67
N ALA A 61 2.13 14.96 2.78
CA ALA A 61 3.09 16.06 2.77
C ALA A 61 4.46 15.64 2.23
N VAL A 62 4.97 14.46 2.61
CA VAL A 62 6.23 13.93 2.09
C VAL A 62 6.14 13.62 0.60
N ILE A 63 5.06 12.97 0.15
CA ILE A 63 4.87 12.66 -1.27
C ILE A 63 4.74 13.95 -2.09
N GLN A 64 4.01 14.95 -1.57
CA GLN A 64 3.87 16.26 -2.23
C GLN A 64 5.23 16.94 -2.37
N HIS A 65 6.09 16.89 -1.35
CA HIS A 65 7.45 17.40 -1.45
C HIS A 65 8.26 16.71 -2.56
N TRP A 66 8.15 15.39 -2.70
CA TRP A 66 8.80 14.67 -3.80
C TRP A 66 8.25 15.06 -5.17
N ILE A 67 6.95 15.34 -5.29
CA ILE A 67 6.34 15.85 -6.51
C ILE A 67 6.85 17.27 -6.83
N ASP A 68 6.83 18.18 -5.84
CA ASP A 68 7.25 19.57 -6.00
C ASP A 68 8.74 19.68 -6.37
N SER A 69 9.56 18.73 -5.92
CA SER A 69 10.98 18.61 -6.26
C SER A 69 11.26 17.89 -7.59
N GLY A 70 10.23 17.48 -8.33
CA GLY A 70 10.35 16.82 -9.63
C GLY A 70 10.83 15.35 -9.56
N GLN A 71 10.87 14.74 -8.37
CA GLN A 71 11.30 13.36 -8.18
C GLN A 71 10.18 12.34 -8.47
N LEU A 72 8.92 12.78 -8.44
CA LEU A 72 7.74 11.98 -8.80
C LEU A 72 6.89 12.71 -9.85
N ALA A 73 6.13 11.93 -10.62
CA ALA A 73 5.09 12.47 -11.50
C ALA A 73 4.01 13.24 -10.71
N PRO A 74 3.31 14.22 -11.32
CA PRO A 74 2.27 15.02 -10.67
C PRO A 74 0.96 14.22 -10.47
N ILE A 75 1.01 13.25 -9.57
CA ILE A 75 -0.12 12.39 -9.18
C ILE A 75 -0.79 12.90 -7.90
N ASN A 76 -1.98 12.38 -7.58
CA ASN A 76 -2.61 12.66 -6.28
C ASN A 76 -2.00 11.74 -5.19
N PRO A 77 -1.40 12.31 -4.12
CA PRO A 77 -0.79 11.51 -3.05
C PRO A 77 -1.75 10.58 -2.31
N HIS A 78 -3.02 10.98 -2.11
CA HIS A 78 -4.01 10.14 -1.44
C HIS A 78 -4.32 8.89 -2.26
N HIS A 79 -4.48 9.04 -3.58
CA HIS A 79 -4.75 7.90 -4.46
C HIS A 79 -3.56 6.95 -4.57
N LEU A 80 -2.31 7.44 -4.48
CA LEU A 80 -1.15 6.57 -4.35
C LEU A 80 -1.23 5.74 -3.06
N ILE A 81 -1.50 6.39 -1.93
CA ILE A 81 -1.63 5.70 -0.63
C ILE A 81 -2.75 4.64 -0.67
N PHE A 82 -3.92 4.98 -1.19
CA PHE A 82 -5.04 4.04 -1.29
C PHE A 82 -4.74 2.87 -2.23
N THR A 83 -4.06 3.13 -3.36
CA THR A 83 -3.61 2.08 -4.28
C THR A 83 -2.64 1.12 -3.59
N LEU A 84 -1.66 1.65 -2.86
CA LEU A 84 -0.71 0.84 -2.10
C LEU A 84 -1.40 -0.05 -1.06
N TRP A 85 -2.39 0.48 -0.35
CA TRP A 85 -3.17 -0.30 0.62
C TRP A 85 -4.01 -1.38 -0.07
N ALA A 86 -4.81 -1.00 -1.07
CA ALA A 86 -5.71 -1.90 -1.76
C ALA A 86 -4.96 -3.08 -2.38
N THR A 87 -3.88 -2.81 -3.11
CA THR A 87 -3.10 -3.83 -3.83
C THR A 87 -2.34 -4.77 -2.91
N THR A 88 -1.87 -4.31 -1.75
CA THR A 88 -1.14 -5.16 -0.80
C THR A 88 -2.08 -5.94 0.14
N GLN A 89 -3.16 -5.31 0.62
CA GLN A 89 -4.13 -5.97 1.51
C GLN A 89 -5.02 -6.97 0.79
N HIS A 90 -5.20 -6.83 -0.54
CA HIS A 90 -5.94 -7.80 -1.34
C HIS A 90 -5.47 -9.25 -1.10
N TYR A 91 -4.16 -9.48 -0.98
CA TYR A 91 -3.59 -10.80 -0.75
C TYR A 91 -3.87 -11.40 0.65
N ALA A 92 -4.35 -10.60 1.60
CA ALA A 92 -4.83 -11.06 2.90
C ALA A 92 -6.37 -11.15 2.96
N ASP A 93 -7.03 -10.10 2.47
CA ASP A 93 -8.49 -9.92 2.57
C ASP A 93 -9.22 -10.88 1.62
N PHE A 94 -8.67 -11.06 0.43
CA PHE A 94 -9.17 -11.95 -0.62
C PHE A 94 -8.33 -13.22 -0.74
N ARG A 95 -7.62 -13.61 0.33
CA ARG A 95 -6.72 -14.78 0.33
C ARG A 95 -7.37 -16.03 -0.26
N THR A 96 -8.61 -16.34 0.12
CA THR A 96 -9.35 -17.50 -0.42
C THR A 96 -9.57 -17.41 -1.93
N GLN A 97 -9.84 -16.22 -2.46
CA GLN A 97 -9.98 -16.02 -3.90
C GLN A 97 -8.63 -16.17 -4.62
N VAL A 98 -7.57 -15.55 -4.09
CA VAL A 98 -6.22 -15.66 -4.64
C VAL A 98 -5.79 -17.13 -4.69
N GLU A 99 -5.94 -17.84 -3.57
CA GLU A 99 -5.58 -19.25 -3.45
C GLU A 99 -6.39 -20.14 -4.41
N ALA A 100 -7.70 -19.90 -4.54
CA ALA A 100 -8.55 -20.65 -5.46
C ALA A 100 -8.15 -20.46 -6.94
N VAL A 101 -7.67 -19.27 -7.31
CA VAL A 101 -7.30 -18.95 -8.70
C VAL A 101 -5.87 -19.36 -9.03
N THR A 102 -4.92 -19.18 -8.10
CA THR A 102 -3.49 -19.37 -8.38
C THR A 102 -2.93 -20.67 -7.79
N GLY A 103 -3.63 -21.29 -6.84
CA GLY A 103 -3.13 -22.40 -6.03
C GLY A 103 -2.06 -22.00 -5.02
N LYS A 104 -1.82 -20.69 -4.80
CA LYS A 104 -0.73 -20.16 -3.98
C LYS A 104 -1.21 -19.08 -3.03
N THR A 105 -0.44 -18.87 -1.96
CA THR A 105 -0.65 -17.79 -0.99
C THR A 105 0.67 -17.09 -0.69
N LEU A 106 0.63 -15.95 0.01
CA LEU A 106 1.86 -15.24 0.41
C LEU A 106 2.78 -16.06 1.34
N ASP A 107 2.31 -17.19 1.86
CA ASP A 107 3.14 -18.11 2.66
C ASP A 107 4.15 -18.87 1.79
N ASP A 108 3.92 -18.97 0.47
CA ASP A 108 4.92 -19.46 -0.50
C ASP A 108 5.94 -18.34 -0.80
N PRO A 109 7.23 -18.49 -0.43
CA PRO A 109 8.24 -17.48 -0.66
C PRO A 109 8.42 -17.11 -2.15
N VAL A 110 8.21 -18.06 -3.07
CA VAL A 110 8.32 -17.79 -4.51
C VAL A 110 7.17 -16.90 -4.97
N PHE A 111 5.95 -17.22 -4.53
CA PHE A 111 4.78 -16.40 -4.84
C PHE A 111 4.86 -15.02 -4.20
N PHE A 112 5.37 -14.92 -2.97
CA PHE A 112 5.58 -13.64 -2.30
C PHE A 112 6.50 -12.72 -3.11
N GLU A 113 7.65 -13.22 -3.58
CA GLU A 113 8.58 -12.44 -4.38
C GLU A 113 8.01 -12.08 -5.76
N GLU A 114 7.24 -12.99 -6.39
CA GLU A 114 6.50 -12.72 -7.63
C GLU A 114 5.53 -11.54 -7.46
N VAL A 115 4.68 -11.59 -6.43
CA VAL A 115 3.71 -10.53 -6.10
C VAL A 115 4.44 -9.21 -5.81
N LEU A 116 5.50 -9.25 -5.00
CA LEU A 116 6.28 -8.06 -4.66
C LEU A 116 6.89 -7.41 -5.90
N ALA A 117 7.48 -8.20 -6.80
CA ALA A 117 8.06 -7.71 -8.05
C ALA A 117 6.98 -7.09 -8.95
N SER A 118 5.83 -7.76 -9.12
CA SER A 118 4.72 -7.26 -9.92
C SER A 118 4.16 -5.94 -9.40
N LEU A 119 3.88 -5.84 -8.09
CA LEU A 119 3.37 -4.60 -7.50
C LEU A 119 4.38 -3.46 -7.59
N ARG A 120 5.67 -3.75 -7.41
CA ARG A 120 6.74 -2.77 -7.59
C ARG A 120 6.77 -2.23 -9.02
N SER A 121 6.79 -3.08 -10.04
CA SER A 121 6.77 -2.59 -11.43
C SER A 121 5.52 -1.76 -11.71
N MET A 122 4.32 -2.31 -11.47
CA MET A 122 3.07 -1.61 -11.79
C MET A 122 2.92 -0.25 -11.08
N VAL A 123 3.32 -0.16 -9.80
CA VAL A 123 3.19 1.09 -9.04
C VAL A 123 4.35 2.04 -9.31
N LEU A 124 5.60 1.56 -9.23
CA LEU A 124 6.78 2.42 -9.34
C LEU A 124 6.90 3.02 -10.75
N ASP A 125 6.68 2.23 -11.79
CA ASP A 125 6.72 2.73 -13.18
C ASP A 125 5.63 3.78 -13.42
N GLY A 126 4.50 3.68 -12.71
CA GLY A 126 3.39 4.62 -12.80
C GLY A 126 3.64 5.99 -12.14
N ILE A 127 4.57 6.07 -11.18
CA ILE A 127 4.85 7.29 -10.40
C ILE A 127 6.14 8.00 -10.80
N LEU A 128 6.95 7.43 -11.69
CA LEU A 128 8.15 8.06 -12.21
C LEU A 128 7.80 9.30 -13.05
N PRO A 129 8.60 10.38 -12.99
CA PRO A 129 8.44 11.53 -13.86
C PRO A 129 8.43 11.10 -15.33
N ARG A 130 7.44 11.57 -16.10
CA ARG A 130 7.37 11.31 -17.53
C ARG A 130 7.98 12.49 -18.27
N THR A 131 8.89 12.21 -19.21
CA THR A 131 9.28 13.20 -20.20
C THR A 131 8.05 13.57 -21.03
N ALA A 132 7.77 14.87 -21.12
CA ALA A 132 6.77 15.41 -22.03
C ALA A 132 7.21 15.26 -23.50
#